data_AF-A0A934KRI8-F1
#
_entry.id   AF-A0A934KRI8-F1
#
_cell.length_a   1.000
_cell.length_b   1.000
_cell.length_c   1.000
_cell.angle_alpha   90.00
_cell.angle_beta   90.00
_cell.angle_gamma   90.00
#
_symmetry.space_group_name_H-M   'P 1'
#
loop_
_entity.id
_entity.type
_entity.pdbx_description
1 polymer ?
#
loop_
_entity_poly.entity_id
_entity_poly.type
_entity_poly.pdbx_seq_one_letter_code
_entity_poly.pdbx_strand_id
1 'polypeptide(L)' 'MSTTLRAEFYEDDEAQNWHYRVPALHINGGGTRTREDAEQECLEAIAFALQGDPSEYDSEAVAVTLDVSVAPAA' A
#
# COMPACT_ATOMS: atom_id res chain seq x y z
N MET A 1 10.84 11.27 -8.57
CA MET A 1 11.18 9.96 -7.99
C MET A 1 9.94 9.10 -8.05
N SER A 2 9.98 7.94 -8.71
CA SER A 2 8.87 6.98 -8.73
C SER A 2 9.39 5.64 -8.24
N THR A 3 8.88 5.19 -7.10
CA THR A 3 9.09 3.82 -6.63
C THR A 3 7.98 2.95 -7.20
N THR A 4 8.34 1.80 -7.75
CA THR A 4 7.36 0.81 -8.21
C THR A 4 7.15 -0.21 -7.10
N LEU A 5 5.89 -0.42 -6.70
CA LEU A 5 5.51 -1.44 -5.72
C LEU A 5 4.81 -2.60 -6.43
N ARG A 6 5.06 -3.81 -5.94
CA ARG A 6 4.27 -4.98 -6.35
C ARG A 6 2.98 -4.99 -5.53
N ALA A 7 1.86 -4.88 -6.24
CA ALA A 7 0.53 -5.15 -5.70
C ALA A 7 -0.01 -6.42 -6.34
N GLU A 8 -0.67 -7.25 -5.56
CA GLU A 8 -1.25 -8.50 -6.02
C GLU A 8 -2.75 -8.46 -5.77
N PHE A 9 -3.55 -8.74 -6.79
CA PHE A 9 -5.01 -8.73 -6.75
C PHE A 9 -5.53 -10.13 -7.03
N TYR A 10 -6.53 -10.55 -6.27
CA TYR A 10 -7.13 -11.87 -6.40
C TYR A 10 -8.62 -11.80 -6.06
N GLU A 11 -9.41 -12.58 -6.79
CA GLU A 11 -10.84 -12.75 -6.56
C GLU A 11 -11.06 -13.86 -5.52
N ASP A 12 -11.92 -13.60 -4.54
CA ASP A 12 -12.46 -14.61 -3.66
C ASP A 12 -13.81 -15.07 -4.24
N ASP A 13 -13.80 -16.23 -4.87
CA ASP A 13 -14.99 -16.82 -5.51
C ASP A 13 -16.10 -17.14 -4.48
N GLU A 14 -15.77 -17.44 -3.22
CA GLU A 14 -16.77 -17.76 -2.20
C GLU A 14 -17.44 -16.47 -1.71
N ALA A 15 -16.66 -15.42 -1.48
CA ALA A 15 -17.14 -14.14 -0.99
C ALA A 15 -17.62 -13.19 -2.10
N GLN A 16 -17.40 -13.54 -3.37
CA GLN A 16 -17.75 -12.75 -4.56
C GLN A 16 -17.21 -11.31 -4.47
N ASN A 17 -15.95 -11.19 -4.07
CA ASN A 17 -15.29 -9.90 -3.90
C ASN A 17 -13.80 -9.99 -4.26
N TRP A 18 -13.17 -8.83 -4.36
CA TRP A 18 -11.76 -8.68 -4.67
C TRP A 18 -10.96 -8.34 -3.43
N HIS A 19 -9.76 -8.91 -3.40
CA HIS A 19 -8.75 -8.69 -2.38
C HIS A 19 -7.46 -8.21 -3.01
N TYR A 20 -6.64 -7.56 -2.19
CA TYR A 20 -5.32 -7.12 -2.58
C TYR A 20 -4.30 -7.25 -1.45
N ARG A 21 -3.02 -7.32 -1.83
CA ARG A 21 -1.91 -7.18 -0.88
C ARG A 21 -0.73 -6.43 -1.50
N VAL A 22 -0.01 -5.69 -0.66
CA VAL A 22 1.24 -4.99 -0.99
C VAL A 22 2.33 -5.50 -0.04
N PRO A 23 3.06 -6.57 -0.40
CA PRO A 23 3.97 -7.24 0.52
C PRO A 23 5.05 -6.32 1.12
N ALA A 24 5.56 -5.38 0.33
CA ALA A 24 6.61 -4.46 0.76
C ALA A 24 6.18 -3.50 1.88
N LEU A 25 4.86 -3.27 2.04
CA LEU A 25 4.28 -2.40 3.06
C LEU A 25 3.46 -3.16 4.11
N HIS A 26 3.44 -4.50 4.03
CA HIS A 26 2.61 -5.36 4.89
C HIS A 26 1.11 -5.02 4.86
N ILE A 27 0.62 -4.49 3.74
CA ILE A 27 -0.79 -4.13 3.55
C ILE A 27 -1.54 -5.35 3.00
N ASN A 28 -2.71 -5.63 3.58
CA ASN A 28 -3.72 -6.52 3.02
C ASN A 28 -5.07 -5.80 3.09
N GLY A 29 -5.86 -5.88 2.03
CA GLY A 29 -7.21 -5.33 1.98
C GLY A 29 -8.11 -6.15 1.06
N GLY A 30 -9.37 -5.74 0.96
CA GLY A 30 -10.34 -6.41 0.12
C GLY A 30 -11.78 -6.24 0.62
N GLY A 31 -12.68 -6.98 -0.01
CA GLY A 31 -14.12 -6.87 0.23
C GLY A 31 -14.85 -5.97 -0.78
N THR A 32 -14.14 -5.43 -1.78
CA THR A 32 -14.73 -4.65 -2.85
C THR A 32 -15.34 -5.56 -3.92
N ARG A 33 -16.36 -5.09 -4.62
CA ARG A 33 -17.08 -5.92 -5.61
C ARG A 33 -16.33 -6.07 -6.94
N THR A 34 -15.49 -5.10 -7.27
CA THR A 34 -14.79 -5.06 -8.55
C THR A 34 -13.28 -4.96 -8.33
N ARG A 35 -12.53 -5.40 -9.32
CA ARG A 35 -11.07 -5.26 -9.32
C ARG A 35 -10.67 -3.79 -9.30
N GLU A 36 -11.37 -2.94 -10.05
CA GLU A 36 -11.11 -1.51 -10.13
C GLU A 36 -11.30 -0.83 -8.76
N ASP A 37 -12.34 -1.18 -8.01
CA ASP A 37 -12.52 -0.68 -6.65
C ASP A 37 -11.41 -1.16 -5.72
N ALA A 38 -10.97 -2.43 -5.83
CA ALA A 38 -9.82 -2.94 -5.08
C ALA A 38 -8.52 -2.18 -5.42
N GLU A 39 -8.30 -1.86 -6.70
CA GLU A 39 -7.15 -1.08 -7.15
C GLU A 39 -7.16 0.33 -6.55
N GLN A 40 -8.32 1.00 -6.51
CA GLN A 40 -8.49 2.31 -5.89
C GLN A 40 -8.21 2.25 -4.38
N GLU A 41 -8.82 1.30 -3.65
CA GLU A 41 -8.55 1.13 -2.22
C GLU A 41 -7.09 0.79 -1.93
N CYS A 42 -6.45 -0.02 -2.78
CA CYS A 42 -5.03 -0.35 -2.65
C CYS A 42 -4.14 0.89 -2.75
N LEU A 43 -4.44 1.81 -3.69
CA LEU A 43 -3.70 3.07 -3.82
C LEU A 43 -3.89 3.97 -2.60
N GLU A 44 -5.10 4.05 -2.06
CA GLU A 44 -5.39 4.82 -0.84
C GLU A 44 -4.66 4.25 0.37
N ALA A 45 -4.64 2.92 0.54
CA ALA A 45 -3.92 2.25 1.61
C ALA A 45 -2.40 2.48 1.51
N ILE A 46 -1.82 2.43 0.31
CA ILE A 46 -0.40 2.76 0.07
C ILE A 46 -0.12 4.21 0.46
N ALA A 47 -0.96 5.15 0.01
CA ALA A 47 -0.78 6.57 0.30
C ALA A 47 -0.83 6.83 1.81
N PHE A 48 -1.80 6.24 2.52
CA PHE A 48 -1.92 6.34 3.97
C PHE A 48 -0.70 5.77 4.69
N ALA A 49 -0.24 4.58 4.31
CA ALA A 49 0.92 3.94 4.94
C ALA A 49 2.22 4.75 4.74
N LEU A 50 2.40 5.35 3.56
CA LEU A 50 3.58 6.16 3.26
C LEU A 50 3.53 7.56 3.87
N GLN A 51 2.34 8.11 4.11
CA GLN A 51 2.18 9.40 4.77
C GLN A 51 2.60 9.35 6.24
N GLY A 52 2.43 8.21 6.90
CA GLY A 52 2.63 8.05 8.35
C GLY A 52 1.62 8.84 9.19
N ASP A 53 1.69 8.70 10.52
CA ASP A 53 0.91 9.51 11.44
C ASP A 53 1.75 10.70 11.94
N PRO A 54 1.40 11.95 11.60
CA PRO A 54 2.13 13.12 12.07
C PRO A 54 2.17 13.28 13.59
N SER A 55 1.23 12.68 14.32
CA SER A 55 1.20 12.71 15.78
C SER A 55 2.25 11.79 16.42
N GLU A 56 2.78 10.83 15.66
CA GLU A 56 3.87 9.95 16.09
C GLU A 56 5.26 10.56 15.85
N TYR A 57 5.33 11.74 15.22
CA TYR A 57 6.60 12.41 14.92
C TYR A 57 7.21 13.04 16.17
N ASP A 58 8.46 12.69 16.44
CA ASP A 58 9.25 13.35 17.47
C ASP A 58 9.73 14.72 16.97
N SER A 59 9.27 15.78 17.64
CA SER A 59 9.59 17.16 17.28
C SER A 59 11.02 17.57 17.63
N GLU A 60 11.71 16.80 18.47
CA GLU A 60 13.12 17.01 18.80
C GLU A 60 14.06 16.24 17.86
N ALA A 61 13.52 15.33 17.04
CA ALA A 61 14.31 14.56 16.09
C ALA A 61 14.74 15.39 14.87
N VAL A 62 15.94 15.10 14.35
CA VAL A 62 16.38 15.63 13.05
C VAL A 62 15.80 14.77 11.94
N ALA A 63 14.79 15.30 11.25
CA ALA A 63 14.21 14.67 10.06
C ALA A 63 15.11 14.85 8.83
N VAL A 64 15.38 13.76 8.11
CA VAL A 64 16.07 13.77 6.82
C VAL A 64 15.25 13.01 5.78
N THR A 65 15.18 13.51 4.56
CA THR A 65 14.59 12.78 3.43
C THR A 65 15.67 11.97 2.75
N LEU A 66 15.44 10.67 2.57
CA LEU A 66 16.33 9.76 1.87
C LEU A 66 15.70 9.33 0.55
N ASP A 67 16.55 9.25 -0.48
CA ASP A 67 16.17 8.68 -1.75
C ASP A 67 16.44 7.17 -1.74
N VAL A 68 15.40 6.37 -1.97
CA VAL A 68 15.49 4.91 -1.87
C VAL A 68 15.10 4.30 -3.21
N SER A 69 16.02 3.55 -3.81
CA SER A 69 15.76 2.73 -5.00
C SER A 69 15.55 1.28 -4.59
N VAL A 70 14.41 0.71 -4.98
CA VAL A 70 14.05 -0.67 -4.66
C VAL A 70 13.68 -1.39 -5.96
N ALA A 71 14.25 -2.59 -6.16
CA ALA A 71 13.81 -3.50 -7.21
C ALA A 71 12.58 -4.26 -6.69
N PRO A 72 11.43 -4.25 -7.39
CA PRO A 72 10.27 -5.04 -7.00
C PRO A 72 10.62 -6.52 -6.93
N ALA A 73 10.06 -7.23 -5.96
CA ALA A 73 10.20 -8.69 -5.90
C ALA A 73 9.54 -9.33 -7.14
N ALA A 74 10.29 -10.22 -7.80
CA ALA A 74 9.88 -10.93 -9.02
C ALA A 74 8.68 -11.85 -8.83
#